data_AF-A0A920PHP6-F1
#
_entry.id   AF-A0A920PHP6-F1
#
_cell.length_a   1.000
_cell.length_b   1.000
_cell.length_c   1.000
_cell.angle_alpha   90.00
_cell.angle_beta   90.00
_cell.angle_gamma   90.00
#
_symmetry.space_group_name_H-M   'P 1'
#
loop_
_entity.id
_entity.type
_entity.pdbx_description
1 polymer ?
#
loop_
_entity_poly.entity_id
_entity_poly.type
_entity_poly.pdbx_seq_one_letter_code
_entity_poly.pdbx_strand_id
1 'polypeptide(L)'
;MEAADRPGGQINLAARVLRRKEILGITDWLFDQVERLGVKIRLGCYAEARTVEAERPDIVLSRRVGFPTLRFSVKTKHWQLPVGTFLRVRTA
;
A
#
# COMPACT_ATOMS: atom_id res chain seq x y z
N MET A 1 4.12 7.06 0.79
CA MET A 1 5.13 6.46 -0.10
C MET A 1 4.45 5.33 -0.86
N GLU A 2 4.76 5.18 -2.14
CA GLU A 2 4.29 4.12 -3.02
C GLU A 2 5.48 3.59 -3.82
N ALA A 3 5.61 2.26 -3.90
CA ALA A 3 6.76 1.65 -4.55
C ALA A 3 6.68 1.78 -6.08
N ALA A 4 5.47 1.76 -6.64
CA ALA A 4 5.25 1.99 -8.06
C ALA A 4 5.41 3.47 -8.46
N ASP A 5 5.69 3.69 -9.74
CA ASP A 5 5.76 5.02 -10.38
C ASP A 5 4.40 5.70 -10.53
N ARG A 6 3.31 4.99 -10.23
CA ARG A 6 1.93 5.47 -10.34
C ARG A 6 1.06 4.89 -9.21
N PRO A 7 0.04 5.63 -8.75
CA PRO A 7 -0.92 5.12 -7.77
C PRO A 7 -1.76 3.97 -8.35
N GLY A 8 -2.42 3.20 -7.49
CA GLY A 8 -3.49 2.26 -7.89
C GLY A 8 -3.21 0.77 -7.65
N GLY A 9 -1.96 0.35 -7.51
CA GLY A 9 -1.62 -1.03 -7.13
C GLY A 9 -2.37 -2.09 -7.93
N GLN A 10 -3.15 -2.96 -7.27
CA GLN A 10 -3.92 -4.01 -7.91
C GLN A 10 -5.05 -3.51 -8.83
N ILE A 11 -5.55 -2.28 -8.64
CA ILE A 11 -6.55 -1.68 -9.54
C ILE A 11 -5.96 -1.53 -10.95
N ASN A 12 -4.70 -1.11 -11.05
CA ASN A 12 -4.00 -1.01 -12.33
C ASN A 12 -3.89 -2.37 -13.03
N LEU A 13 -3.69 -3.45 -12.26
CA LEU A 13 -3.66 -4.81 -12.80
C LEU A 13 -5.05 -5.23 -13.28
N ALA A 14 -6.09 -5.01 -12.48
CA ALA A 14 -7.47 -5.36 -12.82
C ALA A 14 -8.00 -4.60 -14.05
N ALA A 15 -7.58 -3.35 -14.22
CA ALA A 15 -7.95 -2.49 -15.35
C ALA A 15 -7.33 -2.91 -16.69
N ARG A 16 -6.37 -3.85 -16.70
CA ARG A 16 -5.80 -4.40 -17.94
C ARG A 16 -6.84 -5.20 -18.75
N VAL A 17 -7.91 -5.66 -18.10
CA VAL A 17 -9.05 -6.28 -18.80
C VAL A 17 -9.83 -5.20 -19.51
N LEU A 18 -10.02 -5.32 -20.84
CA LEU A 18 -10.62 -4.27 -21.68
C LEU A 18 -11.97 -3.75 -21.16
N ARG A 19 -12.80 -4.66 -20.61
CA ARG A 19 -14.13 -4.36 -20.04
C ARG A 19 -14.09 -3.79 -18.61
N ARG A 20 -12.92 -3.50 -18.07
CA ARG A 20 -12.73 -2.98 -16.70
C ARG A 20 -11.93 -1.68 -16.69
N LYS A 21 -11.77 -1.01 -17.83
CA LYS A 21 -10.97 0.22 -17.90
C LYS A 21 -11.58 1.34 -17.05
N GLU A 22 -12.91 1.36 -16.87
CA GLU A 22 -13.57 2.40 -16.08
C GLU A 22 -13.12 2.45 -14.62
N ILE A 23 -12.60 1.35 -14.06
CA ILE A 23 -12.19 1.32 -12.65
C ILE A 23 -10.94 2.16 -12.37
N LEU A 24 -10.19 2.57 -13.42
CA LEU A 24 -9.06 3.49 -13.27
C LEU A 24 -9.51 4.82 -12.67
N GLY A 25 -10.73 5.26 -12.99
CA GLY A 25 -11.29 6.51 -12.45
C GLY A 25 -11.39 6.53 -10.92
N ILE A 26 -11.45 5.36 -10.26
CA ILE A 26 -11.41 5.28 -8.79
C ILE A 26 -10.05 5.77 -8.26
N THR A 27 -8.96 5.26 -8.86
CA THR A 27 -7.60 5.64 -8.47
C THR A 27 -7.33 7.09 -8.81
N ASP A 28 -7.72 7.52 -10.02
CA ASP A 28 -7.50 8.88 -10.49
C ASP A 28 -8.20 9.90 -9.59
N TRP A 29 -9.46 9.66 -9.26
CA TRP A 29 -10.22 10.53 -8.35
C TRP A 29 -9.60 10.57 -6.96
N LEU A 30 -9.23 9.42 -6.39
CA LEU A 30 -8.58 9.37 -5.07
C LEU A 30 -7.26 10.13 -5.04
N PHE A 31 -6.47 10.03 -6.11
CA PHE A 31 -5.21 10.75 -6.21
C PHE A 31 -5.43 12.27 -6.25
N ASP A 32 -6.35 12.75 -7.10
CA ASP A 32 -6.74 14.17 -7.16
C ASP A 32 -7.27 14.67 -5.79
N GLN A 33 -8.05 13.86 -5.07
CA GLN A 33 -8.49 14.25 -3.72
C GLN A 33 -7.32 14.42 -2.75
N VAL A 34 -6.36 13.50 -2.76
CA VAL A 34 -5.19 13.56 -1.86
C VAL A 34 -4.29 14.75 -2.23
N GLU A 35 -4.12 15.05 -3.51
CA GLU A 35 -3.39 16.23 -3.98
C GLU A 35 -4.08 17.54 -3.56
N ARG A 36 -5.41 17.63 -3.68
CA ARG A 36 -6.19 18.80 -3.22
C ARG A 36 -6.09 19.04 -1.72
N LEU A 37 -5.93 17.98 -0.94
CA LEU A 37 -5.70 18.06 0.51
C LEU A 37 -4.26 18.46 0.86
N GLY A 38 -3.39 18.68 -0.13
CA GLY A 38 -1.99 19.08 0.08
C GLY A 38 -1.12 17.97 0.66
N VAL A 39 -1.55 16.71 0.57
CA VAL A 39 -0.79 15.57 1.08
C VAL A 39 0.41 15.31 0.18
N LYS A 40 1.60 15.22 0.75
CA LYS A 40 2.82 14.92 0.01
C LYS A 40 2.86 13.44 -0.38
N ILE A 41 2.83 13.17 -1.69
CA ILE A 41 2.90 11.81 -2.23
C ILE A 41 4.31 11.57 -2.79
N ARG A 42 4.94 10.48 -2.36
CA ARG A 42 6.23 10.00 -2.88
C ARG A 42 6.01 8.69 -3.64
N LEU A 43 5.98 8.76 -4.97
CA LEU A 43 5.92 7.62 -5.89
C LEU A 43 7.32 7.08 -6.18
N GLY A 44 7.42 5.85 -6.68
CA GLY A 44 8.70 5.19 -6.99
C GLY A 44 9.60 4.99 -5.76
N CYS A 45 9.02 4.97 -4.57
CA CYS A 45 9.72 5.04 -3.30
C CYS A 45 9.26 3.91 -2.38
N TYR A 46 10.17 2.98 -2.10
CA TYR A 46 9.93 1.95 -1.09
C TYR A 46 9.94 2.56 0.32
N ALA A 47 8.92 2.22 1.10
CA ALA A 47 8.83 2.56 2.52
C ALA A 47 9.70 1.61 3.36
N GLU A 48 11.03 1.72 3.21
CA GLU A 48 11.99 1.01 4.06
C GLU A 48 12.06 1.63 5.45
N ALA A 49 12.48 0.85 6.46
CA ALA A 49 12.54 1.31 7.86
C ALA A 49 13.30 2.63 8.01
N ARG A 50 14.50 2.73 7.43
CA ARG A 50 15.31 3.96 7.46
C ARG A 50 14.62 5.14 6.78
N THR A 51 13.98 4.90 5.64
CA THR A 51 13.27 5.94 4.88
C THR A 51 12.06 6.46 5.65
N VAL A 52 11.33 5.58 6.34
CA VAL A 52 10.19 5.96 7.19
C VAL A 52 10.67 6.69 8.45
N GLU A 53 11.73 6.21 9.10
CA GLU A 53 12.31 6.85 10.29
C GLU A 53 12.82 8.26 10.00
N ALA A 54 13.41 8.49 8.82
CA ALA A 54 13.90 9.80 8.38
C ALA A 54 12.77 10.85 8.26
N GLU A 55 11.54 10.45 7.97
CA GLU A 55 10.38 11.33 7.92
C GLU A 55 9.86 11.72 9.32
N ARG A 56 10.39 11.09 10.38
CA ARG A 56 10.02 11.30 11.79
C ARG A 56 8.49 11.33 12.03
N PRO A 57 7.74 10.31 11.55
CA PRO A 57 6.29 10.31 11.67
C PRO A 57 5.84 9.99 13.10
N ASP A 58 4.78 10.65 13.57
CA ASP A 58 4.09 10.29 14.82
C ASP A 58 3.33 8.96 14.68
N ILE A 59 2.76 8.72 13.50
CA ILE A 59 1.95 7.54 13.19
C ILE A 59 2.34 7.00 11.81
N VAL A 60 2.54 5.69 11.72
CA VAL A 60 2.79 4.99 10.46
C VAL A 60 1.64 4.04 10.15
N LEU A 61 0.93 4.30 9.05
CA LEU A 61 -0.07 3.39 8.51
C LEU A 61 0.54 2.61 7.35
N SER A 62 0.64 1.28 7.51
CA SER A 62 1.19 0.39 6.48
C SER A 62 0.10 -0.45 5.85
N ARG A 63 -0.01 -0.41 4.52
CA ARG A 63 -0.96 -1.23 3.76
C ARG A 63 -0.24 -1.90 2.59
N ARG A 64 0.40 -3.04 2.88
CA ARG A 64 0.98 -3.91 1.84
C ARG A 64 -0.08 -4.90 1.39
N VAL A 65 -0.38 -4.93 0.09
CA VAL A 65 -1.32 -5.92 -0.47
C VAL A 65 -0.60 -7.25 -0.72
N GLY A 66 -1.34 -8.35 -0.59
CA GLY A 66 -0.80 -9.71 -0.78
C GLY A 66 -0.45 -10.01 -2.24
N PHE A 67 0.46 -10.96 -2.42
CA PHE A 67 0.84 -11.48 -3.73
C PHE A 67 -0.04 -12.70 -4.11
N PRO A 68 -0.31 -12.92 -5.40
CA PRO A 68 -1.00 -14.12 -5.85
C PRO A 68 -0.17 -15.36 -5.51
N THR A 69 -0.76 -16.30 -4.79
CA THR A 69 -0.12 -17.59 -4.48
C THR A 69 -0.18 -18.50 -5.70
N LEU A 70 0.97 -19.00 -6.17
CA LEU A 70 1.07 -19.89 -7.34
C LEU A 70 0.64 -21.34 -7.08
N ARG A 71 0.29 -21.70 -5.83
CA ARG A 71 -0.07 -23.06 -5.40
C ARG A 71 -1.34 -23.05 -4.55
N PHE A 72 -2.27 -23.96 -4.84
CA PHE A 72 -3.42 -24.20 -3.95
C PHE A 72 -2.90 -24.78 -2.62
N SER A 73 -2.94 -23.98 -1.55
CA SER A 73 -2.68 -24.44 -0.20
C SER A 73 -4.03 -24.66 0.50
N VAL A 74 -4.29 -25.88 0.96
CA VAL A 74 -5.33 -26.15 1.95
C VAL A 74 -4.95 -25.36 3.20
N LYS A 75 -5.78 -24.39 3.61
CA LYS A 75 -5.52 -23.59 4.81
C LYS A 75 -5.86 -24.41 6.05
N THR A 76 -4.90 -25.13 6.61
CA THR A 76 -4.87 -25.35 8.07
C THR A 76 -4.48 -24.02 8.71
N LYS A 77 -5.36 -23.44 9.54
CA LYS A 77 -5.04 -22.21 10.28
C LYS A 77 -3.92 -22.53 11.29
N HIS A 78 -2.70 -22.15 10.97
CA HIS A 78 -1.63 -21.92 11.94
C HIS A 78 -1.32 -20.42 11.90
N TRP A 79 -1.59 -19.73 13.01
CA TRP A 79 -1.17 -18.34 13.18
C TRP A 79 0.30 -18.32 13.59
N GLN A 80 1.19 -18.05 12.64
CA GLN A 80 2.57 -17.70 12.92
C GLN A 80 2.77 -16.23 12.53
N LEU A 81 2.89 -15.37 13.55
CA LEU A 81 3.34 -14.00 13.38
C LEU A 81 4.87 -14.02 13.23
N PRO A 82 5.47 -13.42 12.19
CA PRO A 82 6.92 -13.26 12.15
C PRO A 82 7.35 -12.19 13.16
N VAL A 83 8.43 -12.55 13.87
CA VAL A 83 9.18 -11.68 14.77
C VAL A 83 9.60 -10.41 14.02
N GLY A 84 9.21 -9.22 14.52
CA GLY A 84 9.71 -7.93 14.01
C GLY A 84 8.69 -6.86 13.60
N THR A 85 7.38 -7.00 13.87
CA THR A 85 6.45 -5.88 13.63
C THR A 85 6.46 -4.90 14.80
N PHE A 86 7.21 -3.81 14.65
CA PHE A 86 7.16 -2.66 15.56
C PHE A 86 5.85 -1.89 15.35
N LEU A 87 4.98 -1.92 16.36
CA LEU A 87 3.97 -0.89 16.61
C LEU A 87 4.34 -0.23 17.94
N ARG A 88 4.96 0.95 17.90
CA ARG A 88 5.10 1.79 19.09
C ARG A 88 3.98 2.83 19.06
N VAL A 89 2.87 2.50 19.70
CA VAL A 89 1.84 3.48 20.06
C VAL A 89 2.34 4.19 21.32
N ARG A 90 2.62 5.49 21.23
CA ARG A 90 2.70 6.36 22.41
C ARG A 90 1.42 7.20 22.43
N THR A 91 0.47 6.84 23.29
CA THR A 91 -0.50 7.79 23.80
C THR A 91 0.17 8.59 24.92
N ALA A 92 -0.10 9.90 24.98
CA ALA A 92 0.31 10.77 26.08
C ALA A 92 -0.30 10.30 27.41
#